data_AF-A0A938VEK4-F1
#
_entry.id   AF-A0A938VEK4-F1
#
_cell.length_a   1.000
_cell.length_b   1.000
_cell.length_c   1.000
_cell.angle_alpha   90.00
_cell.angle_beta   90.00
_cell.angle_gamma   90.00
#
_symmetry.space_group_name_H-M   'P 1'
#
loop_
_entity.id
_entity.type
_entity.pdbx_description
1 polymer ?
#
loop_
_entity_poly.entity_id
_entity_poly.type
_entity_poly.pdbx_seq_one_letter_code
_entity_poly.pdbx_strand_id
1 'polypeptide(L)'
;MVWRIFGWEARPRVAGTLPGLAIFPGYSGVPMVPRAWARVGFVALQISPRGHHMSDQVYAPGFPGLMTAGLENPREYAYRGVYCDVWRALESLADLPGVDPERIVNMGGSQGGGVAIVGATGRYRSGRSRPMFPISRRCATCWSWAVRTRMRKCETTCAFNRGQGSAF
;
A
#
# COMPACT_ATOMS: atom_id res chain seq x y z
N MET A 1 -6.67 22.36 -10.65
CA MET A 1 -6.40 22.23 -9.21
C MET A 1 -5.31 21.19 -9.03
N VAL A 2 -4.19 21.53 -8.38
CA VAL A 2 -3.04 20.63 -8.20
C VAL A 2 -3.08 20.07 -6.79
N TRP A 3 -3.05 18.75 -6.66
CA TRP A 3 -3.07 18.04 -5.38
C TRP A 3 -1.63 17.76 -4.95
N ARG A 4 -1.23 18.24 -3.77
CA ARG A 4 0.04 17.87 -3.15
C ARG A 4 -0.20 16.75 -2.16
N ILE A 5 0.57 15.67 -2.31
CA ILE A 5 0.54 14.50 -1.45
C ILE A 5 1.81 14.49 -0.61
N PHE A 6 1.63 14.35 0.70
CA PHE A 6 2.73 14.28 1.64
C PHE A 6 3.31 12.87 1.75
N GLY A 7 4.61 12.77 2.02
CA GLY A 7 5.27 11.51 2.34
C GLY A 7 6.62 11.72 3.02
N TRP A 8 7.00 10.75 3.86
CA TRP A 8 8.32 10.67 4.46
C TRP A 8 9.20 9.70 3.71
N GLU A 9 10.39 10.15 3.36
CA GLU A 9 11.45 9.32 2.80
C GLU A 9 12.51 9.05 3.87
N ALA A 10 13.01 7.81 3.91
CA ALA A 10 14.16 7.43 4.70
C ALA A 10 15.04 6.48 3.89
N ARG A 11 16.34 6.74 3.87
CA ARG A 11 17.32 5.92 3.15
C ARG A 11 18.57 5.63 3.98
N PRO A 12 19.24 4.49 3.71
CA PRO A 12 20.54 4.22 4.30
C PRO A 12 21.59 5.17 3.71
N ARG A 13 22.60 5.52 4.51
CA ARG A 13 23.72 6.38 4.11
C ARG A 13 24.84 5.52 3.51
N VAL A 14 24.50 4.77 2.45
CA VAL A 14 25.44 3.93 1.69
C VAL A 14 25.43 4.36 0.22
N ALA A 15 26.54 4.13 -0.47
CA ALA A 15 26.62 4.43 -1.90
C ALA A 15 25.94 3.34 -2.74
N GLY A 16 25.50 3.73 -3.95
CA GLY A 16 24.93 2.82 -4.94
C GLY A 16 23.40 2.81 -5.00
N THR A 17 22.89 1.95 -5.87
CA THR A 17 21.46 1.80 -6.14
C THR A 17 20.84 0.79 -5.18
N LEU A 18 19.74 1.16 -4.54
CA LEU A 18 19.08 0.41 -3.47
C LEU A 18 17.64 0.02 -3.86
N PRO A 19 17.09 -1.07 -3.30
CA PRO A 19 15.68 -1.39 -3.50
C PRO A 19 14.77 -0.32 -2.88
N GLY A 20 13.67 -0.01 -3.58
CA GLY A 20 12.65 0.92 -3.10
C GLY A 20 11.54 0.21 -2.33
N LEU A 21 11.02 0.83 -1.27
CA LEU A 21 9.85 0.36 -0.53
C LEU A 21 8.81 1.47 -0.37
N ALA A 22 7.62 1.28 -0.93
CA ALA A 22 6.47 2.15 -0.68
C ALA A 22 5.59 1.59 0.45
N ILE A 23 5.21 2.44 1.41
CA ILE A 23 4.40 2.08 2.57
C ILE A 23 3.12 2.90 2.54
N PHE A 24 1.98 2.21 2.55
CA PHE A 24 0.66 2.82 2.55
C PHE A 24 0.01 2.72 3.95
N PRO A 25 -0.63 3.79 4.43
CA PRO A 25 -1.18 3.84 5.77
C PRO A 25 -2.46 3.02 5.87
N GLY A 26 -2.80 2.61 7.10
CA GLY A 26 -4.16 2.15 7.41
C GLY A 26 -5.18 3.29 7.33
N TYR A 27 -6.47 2.95 7.46
CA TYR A 27 -7.53 3.96 7.58
C TYR A 27 -7.19 4.91 8.74
N SER A 28 -7.23 6.22 8.49
CA SER A 28 -6.80 7.28 9.43
C SER A 28 -5.36 7.16 9.94
N GLY A 29 -4.48 6.46 9.21
CA GLY A 29 -3.08 6.32 9.59
C GLY A 29 -2.31 7.64 9.48
N VAL A 30 -1.45 7.91 10.47
CA VAL A 30 -0.51 9.03 10.44
C VAL A 30 0.76 8.58 9.70
N PRO A 31 1.27 9.35 8.73
CA PRO A 31 2.55 9.04 8.09
C PRO A 31 3.69 9.14 9.10
N MET A 32 4.43 8.05 9.28
CA MET A 32 5.63 7.98 10.11
C MET A 32 6.89 7.96 9.24
N VAL A 33 8.02 8.37 9.81
CA VAL A 33 9.32 8.26 9.13
C VAL A 33 9.74 6.78 9.10
N PRO A 34 9.93 6.15 7.92
CA PRO A 34 10.15 4.70 7.82
C PRO A 34 11.61 4.28 8.10
N ARG A 35 12.17 4.73 9.23
CA ARG A 35 13.58 4.53 9.61
C ARG A 35 13.98 3.06 9.73
N ALA A 36 13.07 2.19 10.17
CA ALA A 36 13.33 0.77 10.32
C ALA A 36 13.68 0.11 8.97
N TRP A 37 12.99 0.51 7.90
CA TRP A 37 13.21 -0.01 6.56
C TRP A 37 14.50 0.51 5.92
N ALA A 38 14.84 1.77 6.20
CA ALA A 38 16.15 2.32 5.85
C ALA A 38 17.30 1.56 6.52
N ARG A 39 17.13 1.12 7.78
CA ARG A 39 18.17 0.33 8.49
C ARG A 39 18.40 -1.05 7.89
N VAL A 40 17.39 -1.64 7.25
CA VAL A 40 17.50 -2.95 6.59
C VAL A 40 17.80 -2.84 5.08
N GLY A 41 18.15 -1.64 4.60
CA GLY A 41 18.71 -1.46 3.25
C GLY A 41 17.75 -0.97 2.16
N PHE A 42 16.52 -0.55 2.51
CA PHE A 42 15.58 0.02 1.53
C PHE A 42 15.62 1.55 1.51
N VAL A 43 15.44 2.13 0.33
CA VAL A 43 14.92 3.50 0.23
C VAL A 43 13.42 3.43 0.47
N ALA A 44 12.99 3.80 1.67
CA ALA A 44 11.62 3.64 2.12
C ALA A 44 10.86 4.97 2.03
N LEU A 45 9.70 4.93 1.39
CA LEU A 45 8.78 6.05 1.23
C LEU A 45 7.44 5.68 1.87
N GLN A 46 7.08 6.35 2.96
CA GLN A 46 5.75 6.24 3.55
C GLN A 46 4.92 7.44 3.13
N ILE A 47 3.86 7.19 2.36
CA ILE A 47 2.99 8.25 1.84
C ILE A 47 1.75 8.44 2.71
N SER A 48 1.15 9.60 2.61
CA SER A 48 -0.18 9.89 3.12
C SER A 48 -1.11 10.21 1.95
N PRO A 49 -1.96 9.27 1.49
CA PRO A 49 -2.87 9.52 0.38
C PRO A 49 -3.85 10.66 0.69
N ARG A 50 -4.49 11.23 -0.34
CA ARG A 50 -5.48 12.31 -0.12
C ARG A 50 -6.52 11.95 0.94
N GLY A 51 -6.92 12.94 1.74
CA GLY A 51 -7.86 12.74 2.84
C GLY A 51 -7.28 12.06 4.07
N HIS A 52 -5.98 11.76 4.09
CA HIS A 52 -5.25 11.39 5.29
C HIS A 52 -4.45 12.58 5.83
N HIS A 53 -3.97 12.45 7.07
CA HIS A 53 -3.16 13.45 7.75
C HIS A 53 -2.05 14.00 6.87
N MET A 54 -1.86 15.32 6.85
CA MET A 54 -0.87 16.03 6.03
C MET A 54 -1.18 16.08 4.52
N SER A 55 -2.23 15.39 4.06
CA SER A 55 -2.73 15.38 2.68
C SER A 55 -4.23 15.68 2.61
N ASP A 56 -4.74 16.42 3.59
CA ASP A 56 -6.15 16.72 3.83
C ASP A 56 -6.53 18.18 3.53
N GLN A 57 -5.56 19.04 3.22
CA GLN A 57 -5.79 20.49 2.98
C GLN A 57 -6.80 20.79 1.87
N VAL A 58 -6.81 19.99 0.80
CA VAL A 58 -7.69 20.21 -0.37
C VAL A 58 -8.87 19.22 -0.36
N TYR A 59 -8.77 18.11 0.37
CA TYR A 59 -9.81 17.09 0.48
C TYR A 59 -9.78 16.44 1.85
N ALA A 60 -10.76 16.77 2.68
CA ALA A 60 -10.94 16.23 4.01
C ALA A 60 -12.41 15.85 4.22
N PRO A 61 -12.85 14.66 3.77
CA PRO A 61 -14.23 14.21 4.00
C PRO A 61 -14.55 13.89 5.47
N GLY A 62 -13.58 14.11 6.38
CA GLY A 62 -13.70 13.82 7.80
C GLY A 62 -13.50 12.34 8.13
N PHE A 63 -13.50 12.03 9.43
CA PHE A 63 -13.47 10.66 9.94
C PHE A 63 -14.78 10.32 10.66
N PRO A 64 -15.46 9.22 10.31
CA PRO A 64 -15.17 8.26 9.23
C PRO A 64 -15.93 8.62 7.93
N GLY A 65 -15.38 9.50 7.09
CA GLY A 65 -16.04 9.95 5.83
C GLY A 65 -15.35 9.52 4.53
N LEU A 66 -14.08 9.11 4.57
CA LEU A 66 -13.32 8.81 3.35
C LEU A 66 -13.85 7.59 2.58
N MET A 67 -14.44 6.60 3.27
CA MET A 67 -14.99 5.40 2.63
C MET A 67 -16.31 5.62 1.89
N THR A 68 -17.07 6.66 2.22
CA THR A 68 -18.40 6.91 1.65
C THR A 68 -18.43 8.13 0.74
N ALA A 69 -17.39 8.97 0.76
CA ALA A 69 -17.34 10.17 -0.03
C ALA A 69 -17.36 9.87 -1.55
N GLY A 70 -18.42 10.35 -2.21
CA GLY A 70 -18.66 10.17 -3.65
C GLY A 70 -19.03 8.74 -4.04
N LEU A 71 -19.56 7.93 -3.11
CA LEU A 71 -19.86 6.51 -3.35
C LEU A 71 -20.94 6.32 -4.44
N GLU A 72 -21.83 7.29 -4.63
CA GLU A 72 -22.92 7.23 -5.61
C GLU A 72 -22.43 7.30 -7.06
N ASN A 73 -21.25 7.88 -7.30
CA ASN A 73 -20.66 8.01 -8.62
C ASN A 73 -19.23 7.47 -8.65
N PRO A 74 -18.93 6.38 -9.38
CA PRO A 74 -17.58 5.83 -9.49
C PRO A 74 -16.50 6.81 -9.97
N ARG A 75 -16.89 7.90 -10.65
CA ARG A 75 -15.97 8.96 -11.09
C ARG A 75 -15.60 9.94 -9.98
N GLU A 76 -16.46 10.09 -8.99
CA GLU A 76 -16.32 11.00 -7.85
C GLU A 76 -15.89 10.28 -6.58
N TYR A 77 -15.96 8.94 -6.57
CA TYR A 77 -15.58 8.14 -5.43
C TYR A 77 -14.15 8.40 -4.96
N ALA A 78 -14.00 8.70 -3.66
CA ALA A 78 -12.74 9.12 -3.05
C ALA A 78 -11.55 8.20 -3.37
N TYR A 79 -11.78 6.89 -3.34
CA TYR A 79 -10.71 5.91 -3.56
C TYR A 79 -10.18 5.89 -4.99
N ARG A 80 -10.93 6.40 -5.97
CA ARG A 80 -10.40 6.63 -7.32
C ARG A 80 -9.16 7.52 -7.25
N GLY A 81 -9.24 8.61 -6.48
CA GLY A 81 -8.12 9.51 -6.24
C GLY A 81 -7.00 8.87 -5.43
N VAL A 82 -7.36 8.12 -4.37
CA VAL A 82 -6.39 7.39 -3.53
C VAL A 82 -5.57 6.39 -4.35
N TYR A 83 -6.20 5.65 -5.28
CA TYR A 83 -5.50 4.72 -6.16
C TYR A 83 -4.57 5.44 -7.13
N CYS A 84 -4.96 6.60 -7.66
CA CYS A 84 -4.07 7.44 -8.46
C CYS A 84 -2.86 7.91 -7.64
N ASP A 85 -3.07 8.33 -6.38
CA ASP A 85 -1.98 8.77 -5.49
C ASP A 85 -0.97 7.63 -5.23
N VAL A 86 -1.46 6.40 -5.10
CA VAL A 86 -0.64 5.20 -4.92
C VAL A 86 0.28 4.95 -6.12
N TRP A 87 -0.26 5.01 -7.34
CA TRP A 87 0.58 4.83 -8.55
C TRP A 87 1.55 5.99 -8.75
N ARG A 88 1.12 7.22 -8.48
CA ARG A 88 1.99 8.40 -8.53
C ARG A 88 3.11 8.33 -7.49
N ALA A 89 2.84 7.81 -6.30
CA ALA A 89 3.86 7.61 -5.28
C ALA A 89 4.91 6.57 -5.69
N LEU A 90 4.48 5.48 -6.35
CA LEU A 90 5.39 4.48 -6.88
C LEU A 90 6.28 5.03 -8.00
N GLU A 91 5.73 5.89 -8.86
CA GLU A 91 6.52 6.64 -9.85
C GLU A 91 7.53 7.56 -9.19
N SER A 92 7.09 8.37 -8.24
CA SER A 92 7.98 9.27 -7.51
C SER A 92 9.10 8.52 -6.81
N LEU A 93 8.81 7.35 -6.22
CA LEU A 93 9.82 6.49 -5.60
C LEU A 93 10.83 5.95 -6.63
N ALA A 94 10.37 5.54 -7.80
CA ALA A 94 11.23 5.04 -8.87
C ALA A 94 12.14 6.11 -9.47
N ASP A 95 11.71 7.37 -9.44
CA ASP A 95 12.48 8.52 -9.92
C ASP A 95 13.46 9.07 -8.86
N LEU A 96 13.43 8.55 -7.62
CA LEU A 96 14.37 9.01 -6.59
C LEU A 96 15.81 8.57 -6.93
N PRO A 97 16.80 9.47 -6.78
CA PRO A 97 18.20 9.13 -7.03
C PRO A 97 18.66 7.94 -6.18
N GLY A 98 19.29 6.95 -6.80
CA GLY A 98 19.78 5.76 -6.10
C GLY A 98 18.70 4.74 -5.73
N VAL A 99 17.48 4.84 -6.28
CA VAL A 99 16.50 3.74 -6.25
C VAL A 99 16.63 2.90 -7.51
N ASP A 100 16.58 1.57 -7.34
CA ASP A 100 16.52 0.62 -8.45
C ASP A 100 15.05 0.43 -8.85
N PRO A 101 14.62 0.92 -10.04
CA PRO A 101 13.22 0.85 -10.44
C PRO A 101 12.71 -0.58 -10.68
N GLU A 102 13.61 -1.54 -10.92
CA GLU A 102 13.29 -2.96 -11.06
C GLU A 102 13.12 -3.67 -9.70
N ARG A 103 13.55 -3.03 -8.61
CA ARG A 103 13.51 -3.58 -7.24
C ARG A 103 12.65 -2.75 -6.31
N ILE A 104 11.46 -2.39 -6.78
CA ILE A 104 10.45 -1.69 -5.96
C ILE A 104 9.43 -2.67 -5.40
N VAL A 105 9.26 -2.59 -4.09
CA VAL A 105 8.25 -3.31 -3.34
C VAL A 105 7.27 -2.34 -2.68
N ASN A 106 6.06 -2.80 -2.43
CA ASN A 106 5.06 -2.01 -1.71
C ASN A 106 4.40 -2.83 -0.59
N MET A 107 3.91 -2.14 0.44
CA MET A 107 3.25 -2.78 1.57
C MET A 107 2.26 -1.85 2.27
N GLY A 108 1.38 -2.46 3.07
CA GLY A 108 0.49 -1.76 3.98
C GLY A 108 -0.43 -2.75 4.70
N GLY A 109 -1.03 -2.31 5.80
CA GLY A 109 -1.99 -3.09 6.58
C GLY A 109 -3.42 -2.55 6.42
N SER A 110 -4.43 -3.41 6.47
CA SER A 110 -5.85 -3.03 6.36
C SER A 110 -6.12 -2.23 5.07
N GLN A 111 -6.56 -0.97 5.15
CA GLN A 111 -6.69 -0.08 3.99
C GLN A 111 -5.39 -0.03 3.17
N GLY A 112 -4.25 0.12 3.85
CA GLY A 112 -2.91 0.16 3.25
C GLY A 112 -2.60 -1.10 2.45
N GLY A 113 -3.08 -2.26 2.92
CA GLY A 113 -2.93 -3.53 2.21
C GLY A 113 -3.82 -3.59 0.96
N GLY A 114 -5.06 -3.12 1.06
CA GLY A 114 -5.97 -3.01 -0.08
C GLY A 114 -5.40 -2.13 -1.19
N VAL A 115 -4.85 -0.97 -0.84
CA VAL A 115 -4.20 -0.09 -1.83
C VAL A 115 -2.84 -0.62 -2.31
N ALA A 116 -2.10 -1.38 -1.49
CA ALA A 116 -0.86 -2.03 -1.93
C ALA A 116 -1.11 -3.04 -3.06
N ILE A 117 -2.21 -3.80 -2.94
CA ILE A 117 -2.65 -4.73 -4.00
C ILE A 117 -2.94 -3.96 -5.29
N VAL A 118 -3.68 -2.86 -5.22
CA VAL A 118 -3.95 -1.99 -6.39
C VAL A 118 -2.65 -1.41 -6.95
N GLY A 119 -1.72 -1.00 -6.10
CA GLY A 119 -0.40 -0.54 -6.52
C GLY A 119 0.35 -1.58 -7.35
N ALA A 120 0.27 -2.86 -6.96
CA ALA A 120 0.93 -3.96 -7.66
C ALA A 120 0.33 -4.29 -9.04
N THR A 121 -0.91 -3.90 -9.32
CA THR A 121 -1.52 -4.10 -10.65
C THR A 121 -1.04 -3.05 -11.66
N GLY A 122 -0.66 -1.87 -11.17
CA GLY A 122 -0.19 -0.75 -11.99
C GLY A 122 1.12 -1.05 -12.69
N ARG A 123 1.27 -0.48 -13.90
CA ARG A 123 2.57 -0.29 -14.54
C ARG A 123 2.89 1.19 -14.43
N TYR A 124 3.96 1.53 -13.74
CA TYR A 124 4.49 2.88 -13.78
C TYR A 124 5.59 2.97 -14.84
N ARG A 125 5.92 4.18 -15.27
CA ARG A 125 6.76 4.43 -16.45
C ARG A 125 8.12 3.72 -16.42
N SER A 126 8.67 3.53 -15.22
CA SER A 126 9.97 2.91 -14.96
C SER A 126 9.91 1.44 -14.52
N GLY A 127 8.74 0.79 -14.42
CA GLY A 127 8.66 -0.62 -14.04
C GLY A 127 7.33 -1.10 -13.42
N ARG A 128 7.40 -2.13 -12.57
CA ARG A 128 6.26 -2.67 -11.81
C ARG A 128 6.66 -2.95 -10.36
N SER A 129 5.84 -2.49 -9.41
CA SER A 129 6.05 -2.78 -7.99
C SER A 129 5.52 -4.16 -7.62
N ARG A 130 6.15 -4.81 -6.65
CA ARG A 130 5.72 -6.12 -6.12
C ARG A 130 5.22 -5.97 -4.68
N PRO A 131 4.14 -6.65 -4.26
CA PRO A 131 3.74 -6.64 -2.87
C PRO A 131 4.79 -7.37 -2.02
N MET A 132 5.28 -6.73 -0.95
CA MET A 132 6.32 -7.28 -0.08
C MET A 132 5.84 -8.56 0.63
N PHE A 133 4.59 -8.57 1.07
CA PHE A 133 3.94 -9.80 1.51
C PHE A 133 3.24 -10.44 0.31
N PRO A 134 3.70 -11.61 -0.16
CA PRO A 134 2.98 -12.31 -1.22
C PRO A 134 1.58 -12.63 -0.70
N ILE A 135 0.56 -12.29 -1.50
CA ILE A 135 -0.73 -12.97 -1.40
C ILE A 135 -0.39 -14.45 -1.50
N SER A 136 -0.57 -15.20 -0.41
CA SER A 136 -0.52 -16.65 -0.50
C SER A 136 -1.51 -17.02 -1.61
N ARG A 137 -1.13 -17.95 -2.50
CA ARG A 137 -1.95 -18.36 -3.65
C ARG A 137 -3.38 -18.81 -3.25
N ARG A 138 -3.67 -18.95 -1.96
CA ARG A 138 -5.01 -19.22 -1.38
C ARG A 138 -5.95 -18.01 -1.30
N CYS A 139 -5.45 -16.77 -1.34
CA CYS A 139 -6.30 -15.57 -1.36
C CYS A 139 -6.61 -15.04 -2.77
N ALA A 140 -5.85 -15.42 -3.79
CA ALA A 140 -6.16 -15.10 -5.20
C ALA A 140 -7.48 -15.74 -5.69
N THR A 141 -7.92 -16.81 -5.04
CA THR A 141 -9.20 -17.50 -5.29
C THR A 141 -10.43 -16.77 -4.74
N CYS A 142 -10.27 -15.69 -3.96
CA CYS A 142 -11.40 -14.89 -3.50
C CYS A 142 -11.92 -13.92 -4.58
N TRP A 143 -11.11 -13.64 -5.60
CA TRP A 143 -11.45 -12.66 -6.65
C TRP A 143 -11.85 -13.26 -8.00
N SER A 144 -11.83 -14.58 -8.17
CA SER A 144 -12.47 -15.23 -9.33
C SER A 144 -13.98 -15.43 -9.15
N TRP A 145 -14.55 -15.08 -7.99
CA TRP A 145 -15.93 -15.41 -7.62
C TRP A 145 -16.90 -14.21 -7.53
N ALA A 146 -16.44 -12.98 -7.75
CA ALA A 146 -17.33 -11.80 -7.77
C ALA A 146 -18.04 -11.55 -9.11
N VAL A 147 -17.86 -12.43 -10.11
CA VAL A 147 -18.68 -12.49 -11.32
C VAL A 147 -19.17 -13.93 -11.49
N ARG A 148 -20.41 -14.19 -11.02
CA ARG A 148 -21.12 -15.49 -10.91
C ARG A 148 -20.53 -16.36 -9.77
N THR A 149 -21.22 -16.64 -8.66
CA THR A 149 -22.33 -17.61 -8.49
C THR A 149 -22.85 -17.56 -7.02
N ARG A 150 -24.03 -18.14 -6.73
CA ARG A 150 -24.78 -18.22 -5.44
C ARG A 150 -23.96 -18.43 -4.14
N MET A 151 -24.36 -17.69 -3.09
CA MET A 151 -23.94 -17.84 -1.68
C MET A 151 -24.19 -19.24 -1.08
N ARG A 152 -23.23 -19.77 -0.33
CA ARG A 152 -23.44 -20.63 0.87
C ARG A 152 -22.32 -20.40 1.90
N LYS A 153 -22.71 -20.34 3.18
CA LYS A 153 -21.88 -20.16 4.38
C LYS A 153 -20.97 -21.37 4.59
N CYS A 154 -19.69 -21.18 4.89
CA CYS A 154 -18.77 -22.27 5.27
C CYS A 154 -17.97 -21.85 6.51
N GLU A 155 -18.23 -22.51 7.63
CA GLU A 155 -17.48 -22.41 8.89
C GLU A 155 -16.31 -23.39 8.83
N THR A 156 -15.07 -22.96 9.09
CA THR A 156 -13.98 -23.88 9.45
C THR A 156 -12.93 -23.21 10.34
N THR A 157 -12.65 -23.89 11.44
CA THR A 157 -11.85 -23.51 12.61
C THR A 157 -10.36 -23.31 12.28
N CYS A 158 -9.75 -22.25 12.82
CA CYS A 158 -8.33 -21.96 12.68
C CYS A 158 -7.56 -22.53 13.89
N ALA A 159 -6.69 -23.52 13.69
CA ALA A 159 -5.83 -24.06 14.74
C ALA A 159 -4.53 -23.24 14.86
N PHE A 160 -4.26 -22.77 16.08
CA PHE A 160 -3.09 -22.00 16.49
C PHE A 160 -1.97 -22.98 16.89
N ASN A 161 -0.88 -23.07 16.11
CA ASN A 161 0.20 -24.00 16.44
C ASN A 161 1.12 -23.40 17.52
N ARG A 162 1.06 -23.98 18.73
CA ARG A 162 1.95 -23.71 19.87
C ARG A 162 3.24 -24.52 19.73
N GLY A 163 4.36 -23.90 20.10
CA GLY A 163 5.48 -24.55 20.80
C GLY A 163 6.34 -25.55 20.01
N GLN A 164 7.58 -25.14 19.71
CA GLN A 164 8.67 -26.09 19.50
C GLN A 164 9.02 -26.76 20.83
N GLY A 165 8.99 -28.09 20.85
CA GLY A 165 9.45 -28.93 21.95
C GLY A 165 10.94 -29.26 21.84
N SER A 166 11.52 -29.53 23.00
CA SER A 166 12.84 -30.04 23.32
C SER A 166 13.25 -31.33 22.59
N ALA A 167 14.55 -31.44 22.25
CA ALA A 167 15.34 -32.67 22.40
C ALA A 167 16.86 -32.34 22.32
N PHE A 168 17.56 -32.67 23.42
CA PHE A 168 19.00 -32.62 23.72
C PHE A 168 19.68 -31.27 23.96
#